data_AF-A0A6P0MBC5-F1
#
_entry.id   AF-A0A6P0MBC5-F1
#
_cell.length_a   1.000
_cell.length_b   1.000
_cell.length_c   1.000
_cell.angle_alpha   90.00
_cell.angle_beta   90.00
_cell.angle_gamma   90.00
#
_symmetry.space_group_name_H-M   'P 1'
#
loop_
_entity.id
_entity.type
_entity.pdbx_description
1 polymer ?
#
loop_
_entity_poly.entity_id
_entity_poly.type
_entity_poly.pdbx_seq_one_letter_code
_entity_poly.pdbx_strand_id
1 'polypeptide(L)' 'MARRVWIGLLEKGIPFETVIVNLTGEKLKPEFLSVNRFHHVPVVVGGDLQIIESLAILDCLEAKHPSPSLMSQ' A
#
# COMPACT_ATOMS: atom_id res chain seq x y z
N MET A 1 -6.29 -6.76 -5.32
CA MET A 1 -5.36 -7.57 -4.51
C MET A 1 -4.71 -6.70 -3.42
N ALA A 2 -5.50 -6.07 -2.53
CA ALA A 2 -4.98 -5.15 -1.51
C ALA A 2 -4.85 -5.77 -0.10
N ARG A 3 -5.48 -6.93 0.12
CA ARG A 3 -5.63 -7.57 1.45
C ARG A 3 -4.31 -7.81 2.18
N ARG A 4 -3.27 -8.28 1.48
CA ARG A 4 -1.96 -8.57 2.10
C ARG A 4 -1.25 -7.34 2.64
N VAL A 5 -1.31 -6.22 1.90
CA VAL A 5 -0.75 -4.94 2.36
C VAL A 5 -1.52 -4.41 3.56
N TRP A 6 -2.85 -4.50 3.51
CA TRP A 6 -3.71 -4.11 4.64
C TRP A 6 -3.39 -4.89 5.92
N ILE A 7 -3.26 -6.22 5.82
CA ILE A 7 -2.83 -7.06 6.95
C ILE A 7 -1.43 -6.65 7.42
N GLY A 8 -0.47 -6.49 6.50
CA GLY A 8 0.89 -6.09 6.88
C GLY A 8 0.96 -4.77 7.66
N LEU A 9 0.15 -3.78 7.28
CA LEU A 9 0.04 -2.51 8.01
C LEU A 9 -0.54 -2.70 9.43
N LEU A 10 -1.58 -3.54 9.55
CA LEU A 10 -2.21 -3.85 10.84
C LEU A 10 -1.27 -4.62 11.78
N GLU A 11 -0.62 -5.67 11.27
CA GLU A 11 0.34 -6.47 12.05
C GLU A 11 1.48 -5.60 12.57
N LYS A 12 1.97 -4.66 11.74
CA LYS A 12 3.00 -3.71 12.16
C LYS A 12 2.51 -2.58 13.07
N GLY A 13 1.20 -2.50 13.33
CA GLY A 13 0.60 -1.44 14.14
C GLY A 13 0.78 -0.04 13.56
N ILE A 14 0.98 0.07 12.23
CA ILE A 14 1.19 1.35 11.57
C ILE A 14 -0.17 2.03 11.39
N PRO A 15 -0.39 3.26 11.87
CA PRO A 15 -1.61 4.00 11.58
C PRO A 15 -1.68 4.36 10.10
N PHE A 16 -2.81 4.12 9.45
CA PHE A 16 -3.05 4.52 8.06
C PHE A 16 -4.50 4.92 7.84
N GLU A 17 -4.71 5.80 6.87
CA GLU A 17 -6.02 6.11 6.34
C GLU A 17 -6.32 5.20 5.13
N THR A 18 -7.57 4.72 5.04
CA THR A 18 -8.01 3.89 3.91
C THR A 18 -8.77 4.73 2.90
N VAL A 19 -8.22 4.86 1.70
CA VAL A 19 -8.93 5.42 0.54
C VAL A 19 -9.48 4.27 -0.29
N ILE A 20 -10.80 4.11 -0.32
CA ILE A 20 -11.47 3.09 -1.14
C ILE A 20 -11.56 3.60 -2.57
N VAL A 21 -11.00 2.83 -3.50
CA VAL A 21 -11.06 3.13 -4.94
C VAL A 21 -11.90 2.06 -5.60
N ASN A 22 -12.98 2.46 -6.26
CA ASN A 22 -13.74 1.52 -7.08
C ASN A 22 -12.94 1.15 -8.34
N LEU A 23 -12.75 -0.15 -8.56
CA LEU A 23 -11.96 -0.66 -9.68
C LEU A 23 -12.64 -0.46 -11.04
N THR A 24 -13.94 -0.14 -11.05
CA THR A 24 -14.68 0.28 -12.23
C THR A 24 -14.72 1.81 -12.30
N GLY A 25 -14.13 2.37 -13.36
CA GLY A 25 -14.15 3.81 -13.64
C GLY A 25 -13.23 4.68 -12.77
N GLU A 26 -13.18 4.51 -11.44
CA GLU A 26 -12.47 5.45 -10.56
C GLU A 26 -10.95 5.37 -10.66
N LYS A 27 -10.40 4.19 -10.93
CA LYS A 27 -8.95 4.02 -11.21
C LYS A 27 -8.47 4.77 -12.46
N LEU A 28 -9.39 5.24 -13.31
CA LEU A 28 -9.10 6.00 -14.53
C LEU A 28 -9.23 7.52 -14.30
N LYS A 29 -9.73 7.93 -13.12
CA LYS A 29 -9.90 9.35 -12.81
C LYS A 29 -8.52 10.02 -12.62
N PRO A 30 -8.35 11.27 -13.08
CA PRO A 30 -7.07 11.99 -12.99
C PRO A 30 -6.48 12.04 -11.58
N GLU A 31 -7.33 12.12 -10.56
CA GLU A 31 -6.93 12.17 -9.16
C GLU A 31 -6.18 10.88 -8.75
N PHE A 32 -6.69 9.71 -9.14
CA PHE A 32 -6.00 8.45 -8.89
C PHE A 32 -4.74 8.32 -9.75
N LEU A 33 -4.76 8.81 -10.99
CA LEU A 33 -3.62 8.75 -11.90
C LEU A 33 -2.44 9.60 -11.48
N SER A 34 -2.71 10.72 -10.80
CA SER A 34 -1.67 11.54 -10.18
C SER A 34 -0.90 10.76 -9.10
N VAL A 35 -1.54 9.77 -8.48
CA VAL A 35 -0.97 8.92 -7.44
C VAL A 35 -0.38 7.63 -8.02
N ASN A 36 -1.05 7.00 -8.99
CA ASN A 36 -0.52 5.80 -9.63
C ASN A 36 -0.91 5.72 -11.12
N ARG A 37 0.08 5.99 -11.98
CA ARG A 37 -0.04 5.90 -13.44
C ARG A 37 -0.31 4.50 -13.97
N PHE A 38 -0.08 3.46 -13.16
CA PHE A 38 -0.30 2.07 -13.55
C PHE A 38 -1.74 1.58 -13.31
N HIS A 39 -2.64 2.42 -12.78
CA HIS A 39 -4.06 2.08 -12.57
C HIS A 39 -4.29 0.86 -11.64
N HIS A 40 -3.29 0.48 -10.86
CA HIS A 40 -3.30 -0.73 -10.03
C HIS A 40 -3.43 -0.37 -8.54
N VAL A 41 -4.04 -1.26 -7.76
CA VAL A 41 -4.07 -1.18 -6.30
C VAL A 41 -3.46 -2.45 -5.71
N PRO A 42 -2.80 -2.40 -4.54
CA PRO A 42 -2.72 -1.27 -3.60
C PRO A 42 -1.63 -0.25 -3.95
N VAL A 43 -1.77 0.95 -3.40
CA VAL A 43 -0.76 2.01 -3.38
C VAL A 43 -0.63 2.48 -1.94
N VAL A 44 0.59 2.65 -1.45
CA VAL A 44 0.85 3.25 -0.13
C VAL A 44 1.57 4.57 -0.33
N VAL A 45 1.04 5.62 0.27
CA VAL A 45 1.62 6.97 0.28
C VAL A 45 1.90 7.35 1.73
N GLY A 46 3.10 7.80 2.03
CA GLY A 46 3.48 8.25 3.37
C GLY A 46 4.75 9.09 3.35
N GLY A 47 4.67 10.33 3.85
CA GLY A 47 5.75 11.30 3.73
C GLY A 47 6.14 11.50 2.27
N ASP A 48 7.42 11.31 1.97
CA ASP A 48 7.98 11.46 0.62
C ASP A 48 7.93 10.17 -0.22
N LEU A 49 7.27 9.12 0.29
CA LEU A 49 7.29 7.80 -0.34
C LEU A 49 5.92 7.42 -0.89
N GLN A 50 5.93 7.06 -2.17
CA GLN A 50 4.80 6.51 -2.90
C GLN A 50 5.25 5.18 -3.49
N ILE A 51 4.71 4.09 -2.95
CA ILE A 51 5.13 2.74 -3.30
C ILE A 51 3.93 2.00 -3.87
N ILE A 52 4.18 1.41 -5.03
CA ILE A 52 3.27 0.54 -5.78
C ILE A 52 3.83 -0.88 -5.76
N GLU A 53 3.06 -1.85 -6.25
CA GLU A 53 3.36 -3.28 -6.17
C GLU A 53 3.35 -3.84 -4.75
N SER A 54 2.44 -4.78 -4.52
CA SER A 54 2.18 -5.27 -3.16
C SER A 54 3.37 -5.95 -2.47
N LEU A 55 4.30 -6.55 -3.22
CA LEU A 55 5.52 -7.15 -2.63
C LEU A 55 6.52 -6.06 -2.23
N ALA A 56 6.80 -5.12 -3.14
CA ALA A 56 7.68 -3.99 -2.85
C ALA A 56 7.16 -3.14 -1.67
N ILE A 57 5.84 -2.97 -1.55
CA ILE A 57 5.23 -2.33 -0.37
C ILE A 57 5.57 -3.10 0.90
N LEU A 58 5.36 -4.43 0.92
CA LEU A 58 5.63 -5.26 2.10
C LEU A 58 7.12 -5.26 2.46
N ASP A 59 8.00 -5.37 1.47
CA ASP A 59 9.45 -5.32 1.66
C ASP A 59 9.88 -3.96 2.24
N CYS A 60 9.30 -2.86 1.76
CA CYS A 60 9.57 -1.54 2.31
C CYS A 60 9.05 -1.40 3.76
N LEU A 61 7.86 -1.94 4.04
CA LEU A 61 7.31 -1.92 5.39
C LEU A 61 8.21 -2.74 6.33
N GLU A 62 8.71 -3.89 5.90
CA GLU A 62 9.65 -4.72 6.67
C GLU A 62 10.97 -3.99 6.92
N ALA A 63 11.58 -3.41 5.89
CA ALA A 63 12.85 -2.70 6.00
C ALA A 63 12.76 -1.47 6.93
N LYS A 64 11.65 -0.72 6.88
CA LYS A 64 11.45 0.47 7.73
C LYS A 64 11.01 0.15 9.15
N HIS A 65 10.21 -0.90 9.30
CA HIS A 65 9.59 -1.30 10.56
C HIS A 65 9.87 -2.79 10.79
N PRO A 66 11.10 -3.18 11.16
CA PRO A 66 11.49 -4.59 11.24
C PRO A 66 10.83 -5.36 12.39
N SER A 67 10.10 -4.68 13.27
CA SER A 67 9.36 -5.30 14.37
C SER A 67 7.93 -4.76 14.43
N PRO A 68 6.91 -5.64 14.53
CA PRO A 68 6.99 -7.09 14.40
C PRO A 68 7.36 -7.54 12.97
N SER A 69 8.12 -8.64 12.86
CA SER A 69 8.51 -9.22 11.57
C SER A 69 7.29 -9.80 10.86
N LEU A 70 7.15 -9.52 9.56
CA LEU A 70 6.13 -10.14 8.72
C LEU A 70 6.55 -11.52 8.20
N MET A 71 7.80 -11.92 8.41
CA MET A 71 8.32 -13.22 8.04
C MET A 71 8.08 -14.21 9.18
N SER A 72 7.67 -15.43 8.86
CA SER A 72 7.63 -16.52 9.84
C SER A 72 9.05 -16.75 10.38
N GLN A 73 9.18 -16.75 11.71
CA GLN A 73 10.41 -17.18 12.36
C GLN A 73 10.61 -18.69 12.26
#